data_AF-E0E4R2-F1
#
_entry.id   AF-E0E4R2-F1
#
_cell.length_a   1.000
_cell.length_b   1.000
_cell.length_c   1.000
_cell.angle_alpha   90.00
_cell.angle_beta   90.00
_cell.angle_gamma   90.00
#
_symmetry.space_group_name_H-M   'P 1'
#
loop_
_entity.id
_entity.type
_entity.pdbx_description
1 polymer ?
#
loop_
_entity_poly.entity_id
_entity_poly.type
_entity_poly.pdbx_seq_one_letter_code
_entity_poly.pdbx_strand_id
1 'polypeptide(L)'
;MEIAKLYLRTADYTTKKPCGIYEIKNEKGRLSYKIFRDGQELLKYLKKNKGKTCEKMEPVFKLEEYREYPNTEVRRLSPDEIKKYMSER
;
A
#
# COMPACT_ATOMS: atom_id res chain seq x y z
N MET A 1 -7.31 -8.75 -2.91
CA MET A 1 -7.67 -7.36 -2.53
C MET A 1 -7.72 -7.16 -1.01
N GLU A 2 -8.31 -8.07 -0.23
CA GLU A 2 -8.53 -7.91 1.21
C GLU A 2 -7.27 -7.62 2.02
N ILE A 3 -6.18 -8.37 1.76
CA ILE A 3 -4.88 -8.14 2.40
C ILE A 3 -4.38 -6.71 2.17
N ALA A 4 -4.54 -6.16 0.96
CA ALA A 4 -4.12 -4.80 0.65
C ALA A 4 -4.94 -3.74 1.42
N LYS A 5 -6.22 -4.01 1.71
CA LYS A 5 -7.05 -3.12 2.55
C LYS A 5 -6.50 -3.04 3.98
N LEU A 6 -5.97 -4.14 4.53
CA LEU A 6 -5.34 -4.15 5.86
C LEU A 6 -4.13 -3.21 5.93
N TYR A 7 -3.36 -3.11 4.84
CA TYR A 7 -2.18 -2.24 4.78
C TYR A 7 -2.48 -0.78 4.41
N LEU A 8 -3.66 -0.49 3.85
CA LEU A 8 -3.98 0.84 3.34
C LEU A 8 -3.93 1.90 4.45
N ARG A 9 -4.51 1.62 5.61
CA ARG A 9 -4.50 2.55 6.76
C ARG A 9 -3.08 2.95 7.19
N THR A 10 -2.14 2.01 7.13
CA THR A 10 -0.74 2.28 7.48
C THR A 10 -0.09 3.19 6.44
N ALA A 11 -0.36 2.97 5.16
CA ALA A 11 0.12 3.82 4.08
C ALA A 11 -0.47 5.24 4.18
N ASP A 12 -1.76 5.35 4.44
CA ASP A 12 -2.45 6.63 4.65
C ASP A 12 -1.83 7.42 5.80
N TYR A 13 -1.61 6.74 6.94
CA TYR A 13 -0.97 7.36 8.10
C TYR A 13 0.47 7.80 7.83
N THR A 14 1.24 7.01 7.08
CA THR A 14 2.64 7.32 6.75
C THR A 14 2.74 8.51 5.80
N THR A 15 1.75 8.68 4.91
CA THR A 15 1.76 9.75 3.89
C THR A 15 0.89 10.95 4.25
N LYS A 16 0.11 10.85 5.33
CA LYS A 16 -0.88 11.84 5.80
C LYS A 16 -1.88 12.23 4.70
N LYS A 17 -2.22 11.28 3.83
CA LYS A 17 -3.10 11.45 2.66
C LYS A 17 -3.85 10.15 2.37
N PRO A 18 -5.06 10.20 1.78
CA PRO A 18 -5.77 9.00 1.37
C PRO A 18 -5.10 8.38 0.13
N CYS A 19 -4.41 7.27 0.34
CA CYS A 19 -3.82 6.46 -0.70
C CYS A 19 -4.89 5.62 -1.40
N GLY A 20 -4.53 5.10 -2.58
CA GLY A 20 -5.39 4.23 -3.37
C GLY A 20 -4.76 2.86 -3.56
N ILE A 21 -5.59 1.82 -3.55
CA ILE A 21 -5.24 0.48 -4.01
C ILE A 21 -5.52 0.43 -5.50
N TYR A 22 -4.49 0.13 -6.29
CA TYR A 22 -4.55 -0.01 -7.73
C TYR A 22 -4.40 -1.47 -8.12
N GLU A 23 -5.16 -1.86 -9.13
CA GLU A 23 -5.05 -3.18 -9.75
C GLU A 23 -4.00 -3.12 -10.87
N ILE A 24 -2.98 -3.96 -10.73
CA ILE A 24 -1.84 -4.04 -11.64
C ILE A 24 -1.82 -5.43 -12.28
N LYS A 25 -1.91 -5.46 -13.60
CA LYS A 25 -1.83 -6.65 -14.42
C LYS A 25 -0.42 -6.77 -15.00
N ASN A 26 0.10 -7.99 -15.10
CA ASN A 26 1.34 -8.25 -15.82
C ASN A 26 1.07 -8.81 -17.23
N GLU A 27 2.12 -8.96 -18.03
CA GLU A 27 2.03 -9.53 -19.41
C GLU A 27 1.41 -10.93 -19.44
N LYS A 28 1.58 -11.71 -18.36
CA LYS A 28 0.99 -13.05 -18.21
C LYS A 28 -0.47 -13.02 -17.71
N GLY A 29 -1.08 -11.84 -17.61
CA GLY A 29 -2.46 -11.66 -17.14
C GLY A 29 -2.67 -11.78 -15.63
N ARG A 30 -1.62 -12.05 -14.84
CA ARG A 30 -1.72 -12.12 -13.37
C ARG A 30 -2.01 -10.73 -12.80
N LEU A 31 -3.07 -10.66 -12.00
CA LEU A 31 -3.45 -9.48 -11.24
C LEU A 31 -2.72 -9.39 -9.89
N SER A 32 -2.40 -8.18 -9.49
CA SER A 32 -1.81 -7.84 -8.21
C SER A 32 -2.35 -6.50 -7.72
N TYR A 33 -2.44 -6.33 -6.41
CA TYR A 33 -2.95 -5.10 -5.80
C TYR A 33 -1.80 -4.35 -5.14
N LYS A 34 -1.66 -3.05 -5.46
CA LYS A 34 -0.59 -2.20 -4.93
C LYS A 34 -1.14 -0.89 -4.42
N ILE A 35 -0.59 -0.40 -3.32
CA ILE A 35 -0.97 0.88 -2.73
C ILE A 35 -0.05 1.96 -3.30
N PHE A 36 -0.63 3.04 -3.79
CA PHE A 36 0.08 4.24 -4.22
C PHE A 36 -0.58 5.48 -3.61
N ARG A 37 0.23 6.49 -3.33
CA ARG A 37 -0.23 7.79 -2.82
C ARG A 37 -1.08 8.53 -3.84
N ASP A 38 -0.68 8.48 -5.10
CA ASP A 38 -1.34 9.18 -6.20
C ASP A 38 -1.02 8.55 -7.57
N GLY A 39 -1.66 9.07 -8.62
CA GLY A 39 -1.43 8.62 -9.99
C GLY A 39 -0.01 8.90 -10.50
N GLN A 40 0.71 9.88 -9.96
CA GLN A 40 2.09 10.14 -10.38
C GLN A 40 3.03 9.03 -9.89
N GLU A 41 2.82 8.56 -8.66
CA GLU A 41 3.57 7.42 -8.10
C GLU A 41 3.26 6.12 -8.88
N LEU A 42 1.99 5.88 -9.23
CA LEU A 42 1.60 4.80 -10.12
C LEU A 42 2.36 4.88 -11.46
N LEU A 43 2.36 6.05 -12.11
CA LEU A 43 3.04 6.24 -13.40
C LEU A 43 4.55 5.99 -13.29
N LYS A 44 5.21 6.48 -12.23
CA LYS A 44 6.63 6.20 -11.96
C LYS A 44 6.88 4.70 -11.79
N TYR A 45 6.00 4.00 -11.07
CA TYR A 45 6.09 2.56 -10.90
C TYR A 45 5.95 1.81 -12.23
N LEU A 46 4.95 2.14 -13.05
CA LEU A 46 4.73 1.50 -14.36
C LEU A 46 5.92 1.74 -15.30
N LYS A 47 6.46 2.97 -15.35
CA LYS A 47 7.67 3.28 -16.14
C LYS A 47 8.88 2.43 -15.73
N LYS A 48 9.05 2.17 -14.44
CA LYS A 48 10.15 1.34 -13.92
C LYS A 48 9.91 -0.16 -14.14
N ASN A 49 8.66 -0.60 -14.23
CA ASN A 49 8.29 -2.00 -14.33
C ASN A 49 7.66 -2.30 -15.70
N LYS A 50 8.51 -2.52 -16.70
CA LYS A 50 8.08 -2.93 -18.04
C LYS A 50 7.23 -4.21 -17.95
N GLY A 51 6.17 -4.27 -18.76
CA GLY A 51 5.22 -5.39 -18.76
C GLY A 51 4.18 -5.37 -17.65
N LYS A 52 4.09 -4.28 -16.88
CA LYS A 52 2.98 -4.07 -15.94
C LYS A 52 2.10 -2.95 -16.44
N THR A 53 0.79 -3.14 -16.32
CA THR A 53 -0.23 -2.17 -16.73
C THR A 53 -1.26 -2.01 -15.61
N CYS A 54 -1.90 -0.84 -15.59
CA CYS A 54 -3.07 -0.57 -14.76
C CYS A 54 -4.21 -0.21 -15.72
N GLU A 55 -5.16 -1.12 -15.93
CA GLU A 55 -6.19 -0.94 -16.97
C GLU A 55 -7.10 0.26 -16.67
N LYS A 56 -7.50 0.43 -15.41
CA LYS A 56 -8.41 1.51 -15.00
C LYS A 56 -7.70 2.85 -14.81
N MET A 57 -6.38 2.86 -14.61
CA MET A 57 -5.58 4.04 -14.20
C MET A 57 -6.09 4.78 -12.95
N GLU A 58 -7.00 4.14 -12.22
CA GLU A 58 -7.70 4.64 -11.05
C GLU A 58 -7.66 3.59 -9.93
N PRO A 59 -7.74 4.02 -8.67
CA PRO A 59 -7.74 3.09 -7.56
C PRO A 59 -9.05 2.30 -7.54
N VAL A 60 -8.96 0.98 -7.40
CA VAL A 60 -10.11 0.11 -7.16
C VAL A 60 -10.67 0.26 -5.74
N PHE A 61 -9.90 0.87 -4.84
CA PHE A 61 -10.34 1.21 -3.49
C PHE A 61 -9.51 2.36 -2.94
N LYS A 62 -10.19 3.35 -2.36
CA LYS A 62 -9.59 4.53 -1.74
C LYS A 62 -10.60 5.08 -0.71
N LEU A 63 -10.10 5.62 0.40
CA LEU A 63 -10.93 6.39 1.33
C LEU A 63 -11.09 7.82 0.81
N GLU A 64 -12.25 8.44 1.03
CA GLU A 64 -12.50 9.81 0.62
C GLU A 64 -11.54 10.78 1.30
N GLU A 65 -11.37 10.60 2.62
CA GLU A 65 -10.56 11.47 3.46
C GLU A 65 -9.58 10.68 4.33
N TYR A 66 -8.45 11.32 4.62
CA TYR A 66 -7.50 10.80 5.59
C TYR A 66 -8.04 11.00 7.01
N ARG A 67 -8.07 9.93 7.80
CA ARG A 67 -8.49 9.96 9.21
C ARG A 67 -7.39 9.44 10.12
N GLU A 68 -7.06 10.22 11.13
CA GLU A 68 -6.23 9.76 12.24
C GLU A 68 -7.10 9.05 13.28
N TYR A 69 -6.59 7.96 13.83
CA TYR A 69 -7.27 7.22 14.88
C TYR A 69 -6.43 7.34 16.17
N PRO A 70 -7.08 7.58 17.31
CA PRO A 70 -6.40 7.59 18.60
C PRO A 70 -5.59 6.31 18.81
N ASN A 71 -4.44 6.42 19.47
CA ASN A 71 -3.53 5.31 19.78
C ASN A 71 -2.95 4.60 18.55
N THR A 72 -2.90 5.25 17.38
CA THR A 72 -2.20 4.71 16.20
C THR A 72 -0.69 4.85 16.39
N GLU A 73 0.02 3.72 16.51
CA GLU A 73 1.47 3.65 16.52
C GLU A 73 2.00 2.99 15.24
N VAL A 74 2.64 3.79 14.38
CA VAL A 74 3.36 3.29 13.20
C VAL A 74 4.83 3.68 13.35
N ARG A 75 5.60 2.79 13.95
CA ARG A 75 7.05 2.95 14.16
C ARG A 75 7.79 1.65 13.91
N ARG A 76 9.10 1.74 13.75
CA ARG A 76 9.95 0.55 13.74
C ARG A 76 10.00 -0.06 15.15
N LEU A 77 10.05 -1.38 15.22
CA LEU A 77 10.30 -2.10 16.46
C LEU A 77 11.71 -1.77 16.97
N SER A 78 11.85 -1.66 18.29
CA SER A 78 13.15 -1.56 18.95
C SER A 78 13.91 -2.89 18.86
N PRO A 79 15.24 -2.90 19.05
CA PRO A 79 16.02 -4.13 19.07
C PRO A 79 15.49 -5.19 20.06
N ASP A 80 15.02 -4.75 21.23
CA ASP A 80 14.45 -5.65 22.24
C ASP A 80 13.10 -6.23 21.81
N GLU A 81 12.23 -5.40 21.21
CA GLU A 81 10.95 -5.84 20.65
C GLU A 81 11.16 -6.83 19.50
N ILE A 82 12.18 -6.61 18.66
CA ILE A 82 12.55 -7.55 17.59
C ILE A 82 12.98 -8.88 18.19
N LYS A 83 13.84 -8.87 19.21
CA LYS A 83 14.32 -10.09 19.86
C LYS A 83 13.16 -10.89 20.44
N LYS A 84 12.21 -10.22 21.11
CA LYS A 84 10.99 -10.85 21.63
C LYS A 84 10.14 -11.45 20.51
N TYR A 85 9.84 -10.68 19.46
CA TYR A 85 9.07 -11.15 18.31
C TYR A 85 9.69 -12.39 17.65
N MET A 86 11.01 -12.43 17.50
CA MET A 86 11.71 -13.57 16.91
C MET A 86 11.68 -14.82 17.81
N SER A 87 11.50 -14.67 19.13
CA SER A 87 11.38 -15.80 20.06
C SER A 87 9.97 -16.42 20.11
N GLU A 88 8.96 -15.68 19.66
CA GLU A 88 7.56 -16.11 19.61
C GLU A 88 7.19 -16.80 18.27
N ARG A 89 8.16 -16.92 17.36
CA ARG A 89 8.01 -17.47 16.01
C ARG A 89 8.46 -18.92 15.94
#